data_AF-A0A094HMR1-F1
#
_entry.id   AF-A0A094HMR1-F1
#
_cell.length_a   1.000
_cell.length_b   1.000
_cell.length_c   1.000
_cell.angle_alpha   90.00
_cell.angle_beta   90.00
_cell.angle_gamma   90.00
#
_symmetry.space_group_name_H-M   'P 1'
#
loop_
_entity.id
_entity.type
_entity.pdbx_description
1 polymer ?
#
loop_
_entity_poly.entity_id
_entity_poly.type
_entity_poly.pdbx_seq_one_letter_code
_entity_poly.pdbx_strand_id
1 'polypeptide(L)'
;MATIISLRVYPQTLSKVTKDDTTAMFISSSSLLREICRLNYASGQIMVGSSANLSGGRQKFRVEDIEDEVKEAADLIVDYGLQRYHVYGRAPLIIDFGQMKVLRMGSAYELFRELMRKFWGVDLPEDPDYKTDHT
;
A
#
# COMPACT_ATOMS: atom_id res chain seq x y z
N MET A 1 -4.00 3.28 6.28
CA MET A 1 -4.58 4.41 5.52
C MET A 1 -3.57 4.94 4.52
N ALA A 2 -4.00 5.75 3.56
CA ALA A 2 -3.11 6.35 2.55
C ALA A 2 -3.53 7.81 2.29
N THR A 3 -2.55 8.69 2.12
CA THR A 3 -2.77 10.01 1.52
C THR A 3 -2.77 9.82 0.02
N ILE A 4 -3.82 10.30 -0.65
CA ILE A 4 -4.00 10.14 -2.08
C ILE A 4 -3.89 11.50 -2.75
N ILE A 5 -3.07 11.59 -3.78
CA ILE A 5 -2.96 12.75 -4.64
C ILE A 5 -3.28 12.29 -6.08
N SER A 6 -4.28 12.94 -6.68
CA SER A 6 -4.63 12.75 -8.09
C SER A 6 -3.86 13.74 -8.94
N LEU A 7 -3.05 13.26 -9.87
CA LEU A 7 -2.18 14.11 -10.69
C LEU A 7 -2.23 13.70 -12.16
N ARG A 8 -2.06 14.68 -13.05
CA ARG A 8 -1.66 14.40 -14.44
C ARG A 8 -0.19 14.02 -14.46
N VAL A 9 0.19 13.12 -15.36
CA VAL A 9 1.57 12.67 -15.48
C VAL A 9 2.38 13.67 -16.30
N TYR A 10 3.14 14.50 -15.60
CA TYR A 10 4.21 15.33 -16.17
C TYR A 10 5.57 14.76 -15.78
N PRO A 11 6.66 15.08 -16.51
CA PRO A 11 8.02 14.59 -16.18
C PRO A 11 8.43 14.84 -14.72
N GLN A 12 8.02 15.97 -14.14
CA GLN A 12 8.29 16.32 -12.74
C GLN A 12 7.54 15.42 -11.76
N THR A 13 6.30 15.03 -12.07
CA THR A 13 5.54 14.10 -11.23
C THR A 13 6.11 12.70 -11.34
N LEU A 14 6.49 12.27 -12.56
CA LEU A 14 7.07 10.97 -12.81
C LEU A 14 8.38 10.78 -12.01
N SER A 15 9.27 11.78 -12.00
CA SER A 15 10.54 11.71 -11.25
C SER A 15 10.36 11.62 -9.74
N LYS A 16 9.19 12.00 -9.20
CA LYS A 16 8.86 11.88 -7.77
C LYS A 16 8.25 10.52 -7.40
N VAL A 17 7.80 9.74 -8.38
CA VAL A 17 7.15 8.43 -8.16
C VAL A 17 7.90 7.26 -8.80
N THR A 18 9.09 7.53 -9.33
CA THR A 18 10.01 6.55 -9.89
C THR A 18 11.31 6.56 -9.09
N LYS A 19 11.84 5.36 -8.82
CA LYS A 19 13.13 5.14 -8.19
C LYS A 19 13.86 4.05 -8.96
N ASP A 20 15.11 4.29 -9.35
CA ASP A 20 15.94 3.33 -10.09
C ASP A 20 15.20 2.75 -11.32
N ASP A 21 14.54 3.62 -12.09
CA ASP A 21 13.68 3.29 -13.24
C ASP A 21 12.49 2.36 -12.93
N THR A 22 12.14 2.19 -11.65
CA THR A 22 11.00 1.40 -11.19
C THR A 22 9.95 2.24 -10.46
N THR A 23 8.70 1.81 -10.51
CA THR A 23 7.60 2.40 -9.74
C THR A 23 6.82 1.31 -9.02
N ALA A 24 6.57 1.53 -7.74
CA ALA A 24 5.75 0.62 -6.95
C ALA A 24 4.26 0.82 -7.28
N MET A 25 3.59 -0.27 -7.66
CA MET A 25 2.15 -0.26 -7.92
C MET A 25 1.40 -0.94 -6.78
N PHE A 26 0.45 -0.24 -6.18
CA PHE A 26 -0.45 -0.82 -5.20
C PHE A 26 -1.70 -1.35 -5.88
N ILE A 27 -1.98 -2.64 -5.69
CA ILE A 27 -3.17 -3.30 -6.22
C ILE A 27 -4.12 -3.57 -5.05
N SER A 28 -5.34 -3.06 -5.15
CA SER A 28 -6.39 -3.30 -4.17
C SER A 28 -7.71 -3.64 -4.85
N SER A 29 -8.47 -4.51 -4.23
CA SER A 29 -9.84 -4.85 -4.64
C SER A 29 -10.92 -4.13 -3.82
N SER A 30 -10.56 -3.07 -3.08
CA SER A 30 -11.55 -2.30 -2.32
C SER A 30 -12.48 -1.52 -3.24
N SER A 31 -13.76 -1.43 -2.88
CA SER A 31 -14.77 -0.70 -3.66
C SER A 31 -14.40 0.77 -3.86
N LEU A 32 -13.89 1.42 -2.80
CA LEU A 32 -13.46 2.81 -2.86
C LEU A 32 -12.28 3.02 -3.82
N LEU A 33 -11.20 2.23 -3.70
CA LEU A 33 -10.04 2.40 -4.57
C LEU A 33 -10.38 2.05 -6.03
N ARG A 34 -11.27 1.08 -6.26
CA ARG A 34 -11.77 0.79 -7.60
C ARG A 34 -12.46 1.98 -8.23
N GLU A 35 -13.32 2.66 -7.48
CA GLU A 35 -14.05 3.82 -7.98
C GLU A 35 -13.14 5.04 -8.19
N ILE A 36 -12.21 5.29 -7.26
CA ILE A 36 -11.21 6.34 -7.42
C ILE A 36 -10.34 6.09 -8.66
N CYS A 37 -9.90 4.85 -8.89
CA CYS A 37 -9.15 4.48 -10.10
C CYS A 37 -9.97 4.71 -11.37
N ARG A 38 -11.26 4.35 -11.37
CA ARG A 38 -12.16 4.57 -12.50
C ARG A 38 -12.31 6.06 -12.83
N LEU A 39 -12.50 6.91 -11.80
CA LEU A 39 -12.62 8.35 -11.96
C LEU A 39 -11.31 8.98 -12.46
N ASN A 40 -10.16 8.59 -11.89
CA ASN A 40 -8.85 9.08 -12.34
C ASN A 40 -8.58 8.69 -13.80
N TYR A 41 -8.87 7.44 -14.17
CA TYR A 41 -8.71 6.96 -15.54
C TYR A 41 -9.57 7.77 -16.53
N ALA A 42 -10.85 7.99 -16.21
CA ALA A 42 -11.74 8.80 -17.03
C ALA A 42 -11.26 10.26 -17.20
N SER A 43 -10.54 10.79 -16.21
CA SER A 43 -9.97 12.13 -16.20
C SER A 43 -8.55 12.22 -16.78
N GLY A 44 -7.97 11.11 -17.24
CA GLY A 44 -6.58 11.07 -17.72
C GLY A 44 -5.55 11.38 -16.62
N GLN A 45 -5.86 11.01 -15.38
CA GLN A 45 -5.03 11.20 -14.20
C GLN A 45 -4.56 9.85 -13.65
N ILE A 46 -3.46 9.89 -12.89
CA ILE A 46 -3.03 8.77 -12.05
C ILE A 46 -3.25 9.10 -10.59
N MET A 47 -3.42 8.04 -9.80
CA MET A 47 -3.48 8.11 -8.36
C MET A 47 -2.11 7.74 -7.79
N VAL A 48 -1.50 8.65 -7.04
CA VAL A 48 -0.26 8.39 -6.29
C VAL A 48 -0.53 8.60 -4.82
N GLY A 49 0.16 7.87 -3.95
CA GLY A 49 -0.10 8.01 -2.53
C GLY A 49 0.97 7.42 -1.64
N SER A 50 1.16 8.07 -0.49
CA SER A 50 1.98 7.60 0.63
C SER A 50 1.08 7.17 1.78
N SER A 51 1.66 6.67 2.87
CA SER A 51 0.94 6.55 4.14
C SER A 51 0.42 7.92 4.59
N ALA A 52 -0.77 7.92 5.19
CA ALA A 52 -1.36 9.13 5.79
C ALA A 52 -0.81 9.35 7.20
N ASN A 53 0.43 9.83 7.25
CA ASN A 53 1.16 10.11 8.48
C ASN A 53 2.28 11.12 8.22
N LEU A 54 2.83 11.68 9.29
CA LEU A 54 4.09 12.42 9.20
C LEU A 54 5.23 11.53 8.72
N SER A 55 6.16 12.13 7.98
CA SER A 55 7.32 11.42 7.44
C SER A 55 8.13 10.74 8.54
N GLY A 56 8.52 9.48 8.32
CA GLY A 56 9.19 8.64 9.33
C GLY A 56 8.26 8.04 10.38
N GLY A 57 6.98 8.43 10.40
CA GLY A 57 5.97 7.86 11.27
C GLY A 57 5.58 6.43 10.90
N ARG A 58 4.88 5.76 11.83
CA ARG A 58 4.28 4.45 11.60
C ARG A 58 2.94 4.57 10.87
N GLN A 59 2.55 3.51 10.18
CA GLN A 59 1.27 3.41 9.50
C GLN A 59 0.10 3.63 10.48
N LYS A 60 -0.89 4.41 10.05
CA LYS A 60 -2.15 4.64 10.78
C LYS A 60 -3.26 3.74 10.24
N PHE A 61 -4.16 3.30 11.12
CA PHE A 61 -5.21 2.33 10.80
C PHE A 61 -6.63 2.86 10.91
N ARG A 62 -6.82 4.08 11.44
CA ARG A 62 -8.09 4.82 11.51
C ARG A 62 -7.79 6.32 11.54
N VAL A 63 -8.78 7.16 11.25
CA VAL A 63 -8.58 8.61 11.07
C VAL A 63 -8.14 9.28 12.38
N GLU A 64 -8.65 8.80 13.50
CA GLU A 64 -8.39 9.36 14.83
C GLU A 64 -6.92 9.25 15.24
N ASP A 65 -6.18 8.30 14.67
CA ASP A 65 -4.76 8.12 14.95
C ASP A 65 -3.84 8.98 14.04
N ILE A 66 -4.41 9.66 13.03
CA ILE A 66 -3.68 10.54 12.11
C ILE A 66 -3.37 11.87 12.81
N GLU A 67 -2.14 12.36 12.64
CA GLU A 67 -1.70 13.65 13.16
C GLU A 67 -2.56 14.81 12.63
N ASP A 68 -2.88 15.79 13.48
CA ASP A 68 -3.76 16.93 13.13
C ASP A 68 -3.25 17.69 11.91
N GLU A 69 -1.94 17.94 11.83
CA GLU A 69 -1.29 18.60 10.69
C GLU A 69 -1.60 17.90 9.35
N VAL A 70 -1.62 16.56 9.33
CA VAL A 70 -1.92 15.79 8.12
C VAL A 70 -3.40 15.89 7.77
N LYS A 71 -4.30 15.90 8.77
CA LYS A 71 -5.74 16.06 8.57
C LYS A 71 -6.07 17.47 8.07
N GLU A 72 -5.44 18.49 8.62
CA GLU A 72 -5.62 19.89 8.25
C GLU A 72 -5.13 20.18 6.83
N ALA A 73 -4.09 19.48 6.37
CA ALA A 73 -3.57 19.60 5.02
C ALA A 73 -4.40 18.85 3.95
N ALA A 74 -5.39 18.04 4.35
CA ALA A 74 -6.15 17.21 3.44
C ALA A 74 -7.38 17.94 2.88
N ASP A 75 -7.54 17.96 1.56
CA ASP A 75 -8.77 18.47 0.91
C ASP A 75 -10.00 17.60 1.19
N LEU A 76 -9.77 16.29 1.44
CA LEU A 76 -10.81 15.31 1.70
C LEU A 76 -10.30 14.21 2.63
N ILE A 77 -11.09 13.91 3.66
CA ILE A 77 -10.88 12.77 4.56
C ILE A 77 -12.05 11.79 4.36
N VAL A 78 -11.71 10.52 4.11
CA VAL A 78 -12.70 9.45 3.94
C VAL A 78 -12.54 8.45 5.07
N ASP A 79 -13.48 8.48 6.01
CA ASP A 79 -13.45 7.65 7.21
C ASP A 79 -14.35 6.40 7.08
N TYR A 80 -13.75 5.23 7.12
CA TYR A 80 -14.43 3.92 7.13
C TYR A 80 -14.18 3.17 8.45
N GLY A 81 -13.71 3.88 9.48
CA GLY A 81 -13.29 3.33 10.75
C GLY A 81 -12.00 2.51 10.65
N LEU A 82 -11.90 1.50 11.52
CA LEU A 82 -10.68 0.70 11.69
C LEU A 82 -10.40 -0.20 10.49
N GLN A 83 -9.21 -0.06 9.92
CA GLN A 83 -8.78 -0.80 8.74
C GLN A 83 -8.71 -2.32 9.02
N ARG A 84 -9.20 -3.14 8.08
CA ARG A 84 -9.32 -4.61 8.21
C ARG A 84 -8.05 -5.33 8.68
N TYR A 85 -6.89 -4.92 8.19
CA TYR A 85 -5.60 -5.56 8.45
C TYR A 85 -4.79 -4.87 9.57
N HIS A 86 -5.44 -4.03 10.41
CA HIS A 86 -4.79 -3.37 11.55
C HIS A 86 -4.16 -4.36 12.53
N VAL A 87 -4.70 -5.59 12.63
CA VAL A 87 -4.21 -6.65 13.51
C VAL A 87 -2.74 -7.02 13.25
N TYR A 88 -2.23 -6.75 12.05
CA TYR A 88 -0.82 -6.97 11.73
C TYR A 88 0.09 -5.86 12.26
N GLY A 89 -0.43 -4.67 12.56
CA GLY A 89 0.38 -3.51 12.95
C GLY A 89 1.39 -3.05 11.88
N ARG A 90 1.27 -3.55 10.65
CA ARG A 90 2.23 -3.36 9.55
C ARG A 90 1.62 -2.62 8.37
N ALA A 91 2.47 -2.02 7.55
CA ALA A 91 2.11 -1.56 6.22
C ALA A 91 1.95 -2.77 5.25
N PRO A 92 1.35 -2.58 4.06
CA PRO A 92 1.21 -3.65 3.06
C PRO A 92 2.56 -4.25 2.64
N LEU A 93 2.57 -5.50 2.19
CA LEU A 93 3.78 -6.14 1.65
C LEU A 93 4.28 -5.42 0.40
N ILE A 94 5.57 -5.52 0.11
CA ILE A 94 6.17 -5.07 -1.15
C ILE A 94 7.04 -6.19 -1.68
N ILE A 95 6.80 -6.57 -2.94
CA ILE A 95 7.60 -7.54 -3.69
C ILE A 95 8.08 -6.90 -4.98
N ASP A 96 9.35 -7.14 -5.30
CA ASP A 96 9.91 -6.93 -6.63
C ASP A 96 9.67 -8.20 -7.43
N PHE A 97 8.74 -8.17 -8.37
CA PHE A 97 8.44 -9.32 -9.25
C PHE A 97 9.51 -9.53 -10.34
N GLY A 98 10.29 -8.51 -10.70
CA GLY A 98 11.37 -8.67 -11.68
C GLY A 98 12.53 -9.49 -11.12
N GLN A 99 12.82 -9.31 -9.84
CA GLN A 99 13.85 -10.08 -9.12
C GLN A 99 13.28 -11.21 -8.25
N MET A 100 11.96 -11.35 -8.19
CA MET A 100 11.26 -12.25 -7.26
C MET A 100 11.73 -12.07 -5.79
N LYS A 101 11.90 -10.82 -5.37
CA LYS A 101 12.48 -10.45 -4.07
C LYS A 101 11.47 -9.76 -3.18
N VAL A 102 11.31 -10.25 -1.96
CA VAL A 102 10.49 -9.59 -0.94
C VAL A 102 11.26 -8.36 -0.43
N LEU A 103 10.72 -7.16 -0.69
CA LEU A 103 11.29 -5.90 -0.22
C LEU A 103 10.76 -5.51 1.17
N ARG A 104 9.52 -5.94 1.49
CA ARG A 104 8.90 -5.75 2.79
C ARG A 104 7.90 -6.87 3.09
N MET A 105 8.13 -7.59 4.18
CA MET A 105 7.11 -8.45 4.79
C MET A 105 6.09 -7.56 5.51
N GLY A 106 4.90 -7.46 4.92
CA GLY A 106 3.84 -6.58 5.40
C GLY A 106 2.62 -7.35 5.89
N SER A 107 1.49 -6.66 6.00
CA SER A 107 0.22 -7.29 6.39
C SER A 107 -0.13 -8.50 5.50
N ALA A 108 -0.56 -9.60 6.13
CA ALA A 108 -0.98 -10.83 5.46
C ALA A 108 0.08 -11.44 4.53
N TYR A 109 1.37 -11.21 4.80
CA TYR A 109 2.46 -11.75 4.00
C TYR A 109 2.52 -13.29 4.06
N GLU A 110 2.17 -13.89 5.18
CA GLU A 110 2.07 -15.34 5.36
C GLU A 110 1.05 -15.97 4.40
N LEU A 111 -0.09 -15.31 4.17
CA LEU A 111 -1.09 -15.75 3.19
C LEU A 111 -0.56 -15.58 1.77
N PHE A 112 0.09 -14.46 1.47
CA PHE A 112 0.71 -14.24 0.17
C PHE A 112 1.77 -15.31 -0.14
N ARG A 113 2.65 -15.62 0.81
CA ARG A 113 3.66 -16.69 0.70
C ARG A 113 3.01 -18.04 0.41
N GLU A 114 1.96 -18.40 1.15
CA GLU A 114 1.24 -19.65 0.93
C GLU A 114 0.66 -19.75 -0.49
N LEU A 115 0.06 -18.67 -0.98
CA LEU A 115 -0.50 -18.61 -2.33
C LEU A 115 0.59 -18.69 -3.41
N MET A 116 1.72 -17.98 -3.22
CA MET A 116 2.87 -18.03 -4.12
C MET A 116 3.44 -19.44 -4.24
N ARG A 117 3.58 -20.15 -3.12
CA ARG A 117 4.01 -21.55 -3.08
C ARG A 117 3.00 -22.47 -3.76
N LYS A 118 1.73 -22.37 -3.40
CA LYS A 118 0.67 -23.28 -3.87
C LYS A 118 0.41 -23.18 -5.37
N PHE A 119 0.32 -21.97 -5.91
CA PHE A 119 -0.12 -21.75 -7.29
C PHE A 119 1.04 -21.57 -8.27
N TRP A 120 2.21 -21.16 -7.80
CA TRP A 120 3.36 -20.88 -8.66
C TRP A 120 4.64 -21.63 -8.27
N GLY A 121 4.63 -22.42 -7.19
CA GLY A 121 5.82 -23.16 -6.74
C GLY A 121 6.96 -22.25 -6.27
N VAL A 122 6.69 -20.97 -6.01
CA VAL A 122 7.69 -20.00 -5.56
C VAL A 122 7.79 -20.08 -4.05
N ASP A 123 8.96 -20.51 -3.54
CA ASP A 123 9.24 -20.49 -2.11
C ASP A 123 9.84 -19.14 -1.71
N LEU A 124 9.11 -18.43 -0.85
CA LEU A 124 9.53 -17.13 -0.31
C LEU A 124 9.97 -17.29 1.16
N PRO A 125 10.83 -16.41 1.70
CA PRO A 125 11.25 -16.48 3.10
C PRO A 125 10.07 -16.42 4.06
N GLU A 126 10.14 -17.15 5.18
CA GLU A 126 9.10 -17.11 6.22
C GLU A 126 9.10 -15.78 6.99
N ASP A 127 7.92 -15.31 7.40
CA ASP A 127 7.81 -14.16 8.31
C ASP A 127 8.27 -14.57 9.72
N PRO A 128 9.22 -13.85 10.35
CA PRO A 128 9.68 -14.19 11.69
C PRO A 128 8.58 -14.12 12.75
N ASP A 129 7.55 -13.29 12.54
CA ASP A 129 6.51 -13.00 13.53
C ASP A 129 5.16 -13.67 13.18
N TYR A 130 4.92 -14.01 11.92
CA TYR A 130 3.69 -14.68 11.44
C TYR A 130 4.03 -16.01 10.75
N LYS A 131 4.46 -16.98 11.54
CA LYS A 131 4.80 -18.32 11.07
C LYS A 131 3.57 -19.10 10.63
N THR A 132 3.72 -19.92 9.59
CA THR A 132 2.63 -20.75 9.04
C THR A 132 2.64 -22.18 9.56
N ASP A 133 3.71 -22.57 10.24
CA ASP A 133 3.88 -23.92 10.74
C ASP A 133 3.10 -24.11 12.04
N HIS A 134 2.20 -25.11 12.04
CA HIS A 134 1.45 -25.53 13.22
C HIS A 134 2.37 -26.32 14.16
N THR A 135 3.22 -25.65 14.92
CA THR A 135 3.94 -26.24 16.07
C THR A 135 3.84 -25.33 17.29
#